data_AF-A0A963TGG6-F1
#
_entry.id   AF-A0A963TGG6-F1
#
_cell.length_a   1.000
_cell.length_b   1.000
_cell.length_c   1.000
_cell.angle_alpha   90.00
_cell.angle_beta   90.00
_cell.angle_gamma   90.00
#
_symmetry.space_group_name_H-M   'P 1'
#
loop_
_entity.id
_entity.type
_entity.pdbx_description
1 polymer ?
#
loop_
_entity_poly.entity_id
_entity_poly.type
_entity_poly.pdbx_seq_one_letter_code
_entity_poly.pdbx_strand_id
1 'polypeptide(L)'
;DAPIRSALGEQCELDDDGRFYDHPDIVKTIAGLDLLVTERYHPAVFAVQAGTPVVPIAATTHKMTGLVDLVGHPIAVLDPPRADNLAPILAAVERAYAEGPDLSARQRAFAAEANEQVNDDYRDAFRQLWAKAPV
;
A
#
# COMPACT_ATOMS: atom_id res chain seq x y z
N ASP A 1 9.94 23.45 9.63
CA ASP A 1 8.58 22.99 9.28
C ASP A 1 7.68 22.55 10.43
N ALA A 2 8.18 22.30 11.66
CA ALA A 2 7.30 21.98 12.79
C ALA A 2 6.12 22.96 13.01
N PRO A 3 6.27 24.30 12.85
CA PRO A 3 5.13 25.22 13.00
C PRO A 3 4.06 25.07 11.90
N ILE A 4 4.46 24.74 10.67
CA ILE A 4 3.54 24.53 9.55
C ILE A 4 2.83 23.19 9.71
N ARG A 5 3.56 22.14 10.10
CA ARG A 5 2.98 20.81 10.37
C ARG A 5 1.99 20.83 11.52
N SER A 6 2.31 21.44 12.66
CA SER A 6 1.36 21.55 13.78
C SER A 6 0.13 22.37 13.42
N ALA A 7 0.29 23.49 12.70
CA ALA A 7 -0.85 24.29 12.26
C ALA A 7 -1.76 23.55 11.27
N LEU A 8 -1.18 22.80 10.33
CA LEU A 8 -1.94 21.92 9.43
C LEU A 8 -2.60 20.76 10.19
N GLY A 9 -1.93 20.19 11.19
CA GLY A 9 -2.48 19.15 12.04
C GLY A 9 -3.73 19.59 12.78
N GLU A 10 -3.70 20.78 13.38
CA GLU A 10 -4.87 21.36 14.05
C GLU A 10 -6.00 21.70 13.07
N GLN A 11 -5.67 22.26 11.90
CA GLN A 11 -6.69 22.71 10.92
C GLN A 11 -7.37 21.56 10.17
N CYS A 12 -6.63 20.49 9.90
CA CYS A 12 -7.09 19.38 9.08
C CYS A 12 -7.36 18.11 9.92
N GLU A 13 -7.37 18.24 11.26
CA GLU A 13 -7.51 17.12 12.20
C GLU A 13 -6.51 15.99 11.88
N LEU A 14 -5.29 16.34 11.48
CA LEU A 14 -4.26 15.35 11.13
C LEU A 14 -3.55 14.89 12.40
N ASP A 15 -3.49 13.58 12.58
CA ASP A 15 -2.60 12.95 13.55
C ASP A 15 -1.19 12.82 12.94
N ASP A 16 -0.23 13.66 13.37
CA ASP A 16 1.19 13.48 13.05
C ASP A 16 1.79 12.54 14.09
N ASP A 17 1.73 11.23 13.81
CA ASP A 17 2.10 10.23 14.80
C ASP A 17 3.61 10.15 15.06
N GLY A 18 4.47 10.64 14.14
CA GLY A 18 5.93 10.77 14.25
C GLY A 18 6.68 9.51 14.75
N ARG A 19 6.01 8.37 14.84
CA ARG A 19 6.43 7.20 15.63
C ARG A 19 7.24 6.25 14.76
N PHE A 20 8.25 5.65 15.38
CA PHE A 20 8.89 4.46 14.82
C PHE A 20 8.01 3.26 15.14
N TYR A 21 7.23 2.81 14.17
CA TYR A 21 6.47 1.58 14.27
C TYR A 21 7.35 0.38 13.91
N ASP A 22 7.15 -0.73 14.62
CA ASP A 22 7.56 -2.02 14.10
C ASP A 22 6.61 -2.49 12.98
N HIS A 23 6.99 -3.55 12.28
CA HIS A 23 6.22 -4.04 11.14
C HIS A 23 4.77 -4.46 11.48
N PRO A 24 4.51 -5.20 12.57
CA PRO A 24 3.14 -5.52 12.97
C PRO A 24 2.27 -4.28 13.26
N ASP A 25 2.82 -3.29 13.97
CA ASP A 25 2.07 -2.10 14.32
C ASP A 25 1.72 -1.25 13.10
N ILE A 26 2.65 -1.07 12.15
CA ILE A 26 2.35 -0.30 10.94
C ILE A 26 1.29 -0.97 10.07
N VAL A 27 1.31 -2.30 9.95
CA VAL A 27 0.28 -3.05 9.21
C VAL A 27 -1.08 -2.89 9.89
N LYS A 28 -1.14 -2.98 11.21
CA LYS A 28 -2.37 -2.79 11.98
C LYS A 28 -2.93 -1.38 11.83
N THR A 29 -2.08 -0.36 11.87
CA THR A 29 -2.47 1.03 11.65
C THR A 29 -3.04 1.20 10.23
N ILE A 30 -2.34 0.72 9.20
CA ILE A 30 -2.79 0.81 7.81
C ILE A 30 -4.12 0.07 7.61
N ALA A 31 -4.31 -1.10 8.23
CA ALA A 31 -5.53 -1.88 8.16
C ALA A 31 -6.76 -1.16 8.76
N GLY A 32 -6.54 -0.19 9.64
CA GLY A 32 -7.60 0.62 10.24
C GLY A 32 -7.99 1.88 9.45
N LEU A 33 -7.29 2.18 8.35
CA LEU A 33 -7.58 3.34 7.52
C LEU A 33 -8.71 3.04 6.52
N ASP A 34 -9.53 4.04 6.22
CA ASP A 34 -10.51 3.95 5.12
C ASP A 34 -9.82 3.92 3.74
N LEU A 35 -8.71 4.63 3.60
CA LEU A 35 -7.88 4.69 2.40
C LEU A 35 -6.46 5.15 2.74
N LEU A 36 -5.50 4.82 1.88
CA LEU A 36 -4.11 5.27 1.98
C LEU A 36 -3.69 6.00 0.69
N VAL A 37 -3.32 7.28 0.79
CA VAL A 37 -2.64 8.01 -0.29
C VAL A 37 -1.14 7.96 -0.04
N THR A 38 -0.34 7.43 -0.96
CA THR A 38 1.10 7.30 -0.69
C THR A 38 1.99 7.22 -1.94
N GLU A 39 3.17 7.82 -1.84
CA GLU A 39 4.30 7.59 -2.74
C GLU A 39 5.23 6.46 -2.25
N ARG A 40 5.02 5.97 -1.02
CA ARG A 40 5.92 5.03 -0.35
C ARG A 40 5.51 3.59 -0.68
N TYR A 41 6.45 2.85 -1.26
CA TYR A 41 6.22 1.48 -1.72
C TYR A 41 5.77 0.52 -0.61
N HIS A 42 6.48 0.46 0.53
CA HIS A 42 6.16 -0.51 1.57
C HIS A 42 4.78 -0.28 2.20
N PRO A 43 4.37 0.96 2.57
CA PRO A 43 3.01 1.22 2.96
C PRO A 43 1.97 0.78 1.93
N ALA A 44 2.22 0.96 0.63
CA ALA A 44 1.31 0.47 -0.41
C ALA A 44 1.23 -1.07 -0.44
N VAL A 45 2.35 -1.78 -0.29
CA VAL A 45 2.36 -3.25 -0.17
C VAL A 45 1.57 -3.71 1.05
N PHE A 46 1.78 -3.07 2.20
CA PHE A 46 1.06 -3.40 3.44
C PHE A 46 -0.43 -3.10 3.33
N ALA A 47 -0.80 -2.02 2.66
CA ALA A 47 -2.20 -1.69 2.37
C ALA A 47 -2.84 -2.76 1.47
N VAL A 48 -2.15 -3.20 0.41
CA VAL A 48 -2.64 -4.33 -0.41
C VAL A 48 -2.80 -5.59 0.42
N GLN A 49 -1.83 -5.90 1.29
CA GLN A 49 -1.90 -7.08 2.16
C GLN A 49 -3.05 -7.02 3.17
N ALA A 50 -3.33 -5.83 3.73
CA ALA A 50 -4.41 -5.61 4.67
C ALA A 50 -5.79 -5.45 3.99
N GLY A 51 -5.81 -5.15 2.69
CA GLY A 51 -7.01 -4.76 1.95
C GLY A 51 -7.42 -3.31 2.16
N THR A 52 -6.50 -2.43 2.52
CA THR A 52 -6.76 -0.99 2.60
C THR A 52 -6.69 -0.39 1.19
N PRO A 53 -7.76 0.29 0.70
CA PRO A 53 -7.73 0.97 -0.59
C PRO A 53 -6.54 1.93 -0.71
N VAL A 54 -5.87 1.93 -1.87
CA VAL A 54 -4.66 2.76 -2.10
C VAL A 54 -4.90 3.75 -3.24
N VAL A 55 -4.53 5.01 -3.02
CA VAL A 55 -4.31 5.99 -4.08
C VAL A 55 -2.80 6.08 -4.33
N PRO A 56 -2.31 5.47 -5.43
CA PRO A 56 -0.88 5.36 -5.67
C PRO A 56 -0.31 6.67 -6.25
N ILE A 57 0.71 7.20 -5.60
CA ILE A 57 1.48 8.36 -6.06
C ILE A 57 2.85 7.89 -6.58
N ALA A 58 3.32 8.49 -7.66
CA ALA A 58 4.62 8.20 -8.23
C ALA A 58 5.74 8.64 -7.30
N ALA A 59 6.79 7.85 -7.24
CA ALA A 59 8.05 8.19 -6.61
C ALA A 59 9.18 8.15 -7.65
N THR A 60 10.43 8.20 -7.22
CA THR A 60 11.62 8.16 -8.11
C THR A 60 11.83 6.83 -8.86
N THR A 61 10.99 5.82 -8.63
CA THR A 61 11.15 4.47 -9.21
C THR A 61 9.83 3.93 -9.73
N HIS A 62 9.90 2.95 -10.64
CA HIS A 62 8.73 2.29 -11.23
C HIS A 62 8.06 1.23 -10.33
N LYS A 63 8.49 1.11 -9.07
CA LYS A 63 7.98 0.08 -8.14
C LYS A 63 6.48 0.21 -7.89
N MET A 64 5.98 1.44 -7.76
CA MET A 64 4.56 1.68 -7.56
C MET A 64 3.75 1.24 -8.79
N THR A 65 4.23 1.56 -10.00
CA THR A 65 3.61 1.13 -11.25
C THR A 65 3.56 -0.39 -11.34
N GLY A 66 4.68 -1.06 -11.07
CA GLY A 66 4.74 -2.53 -11.07
C GLY A 66 3.76 -3.16 -10.06
N LEU A 67 3.61 -2.59 -8.86
CA LEU A 67 2.64 -3.06 -7.87
C LEU A 67 1.20 -2.89 -8.36
N VAL A 68 0.84 -1.71 -8.86
CA VAL A 68 -0.49 -1.39 -9.38
C VAL A 68 -0.86 -2.33 -10.53
N ASP A 69 0.06 -2.55 -11.46
CA ASP A 69 -0.13 -3.45 -12.59
C ASP A 69 -0.28 -4.91 -12.14
N LEU A 70 0.56 -5.36 -11.21
CA LEU A 70 0.56 -6.72 -10.67
C LEU A 70 -0.76 -7.06 -9.95
N VAL A 71 -1.30 -6.13 -9.16
CA VAL A 71 -2.57 -6.30 -8.44
C VAL A 71 -3.78 -6.06 -9.36
N GLY A 72 -3.56 -5.56 -10.58
CA GLY A 72 -4.63 -5.10 -11.47
C GLY A 72 -5.45 -3.99 -10.83
N HIS A 73 -4.79 -3.03 -10.17
CA HIS A 73 -5.44 -1.94 -9.46
C HIS A 73 -6.04 -0.92 -10.45
N PRO A 74 -7.30 -0.48 -10.29
CA PRO A 74 -8.00 0.27 -11.32
C PRO A 74 -7.71 1.79 -11.31
N ILE A 75 -6.97 2.26 -10.30
CA ILE A 75 -6.43 3.62 -10.23
C ILE A 75 -4.96 3.55 -10.62
N ALA A 76 -4.60 4.27 -11.69
CA ALA A 76 -3.23 4.39 -12.16
C ALA A 76 -2.38 5.22 -11.20
N VAL A 77 -1.06 5.03 -11.27
CA VAL A 77 -0.10 5.83 -10.49
C VAL A 77 -0.18 7.30 -10.94
N LEU A 78 -0.43 8.19 -9.98
CA LEU A 78 -0.56 9.63 -10.22
C LEU A 78 0.76 10.35 -10.01
N ASP A 79 0.94 11.50 -10.67
CA ASP A 79 2.08 12.38 -10.38
C ASP A 79 2.05 12.90 -8.93
N PRO A 80 3.22 13.22 -8.35
CA PRO A 80 3.28 13.85 -7.03
C PRO A 80 2.42 15.12 -6.96
N PRO A 81 1.82 15.41 -5.79
CA PRO A 81 0.96 16.57 -5.62
C PRO A 81 1.73 17.89 -5.80
N ARG A 82 1.16 18.75 -6.63
CA ARG A 82 1.56 20.12 -6.95
C ARG A 82 0.29 20.95 -7.04
N ALA A 83 0.41 22.26 -6.84
CA ALA A 83 -0.76 23.15 -6.83
C ALA A 83 -1.59 23.09 -8.12
N ASP A 84 -0.97 22.77 -9.25
CA ASP A 84 -1.58 22.69 -10.58
C ASP A 84 -2.17 21.31 -10.92
N ASN A 85 -1.96 20.27 -10.09
CA ASN A 85 -2.42 18.90 -10.36
C ASN A 85 -3.19 18.23 -9.20
N LEU A 86 -3.74 19.01 -8.26
CA LEU A 86 -4.52 18.45 -7.15
C LEU A 86 -5.85 17.81 -7.59
N ALA A 87 -6.50 18.36 -8.61
CA ALA A 87 -7.79 17.88 -9.09
C ALA A 87 -7.83 16.36 -9.43
N PRO A 88 -6.89 15.80 -10.23
CA PRO A 88 -6.88 14.36 -10.49
C PRO A 88 -6.60 13.51 -9.24
N ILE A 89 -5.84 14.02 -8.26
CA ILE A 89 -5.60 13.31 -6.99
C ILE A 89 -6.87 13.23 -6.18
N LEU A 90 -7.60 14.34 -6.03
CA LEU A 90 -8.87 14.38 -5.33
C LEU A 90 -9.91 13.46 -5.99
N ALA A 91 -10.01 13.47 -7.32
CA ALA A 91 -10.89 12.57 -8.04
C ALA A 91 -10.54 11.09 -7.81
N ALA A 92 -9.25 10.75 -7.72
CA ALA A 92 -8.82 9.40 -7.39
C ALA A 92 -9.12 9.00 -5.94
N VAL A 93 -9.03 9.94 -4.99
CA VAL A 93 -9.43 9.72 -3.59
C VAL A 93 -10.93 9.47 -3.50
N GLU A 94 -11.76 10.31 -4.12
CA GLU A 94 -13.21 10.13 -4.15
C GLU A 94 -13.60 8.78 -4.75
N ARG A 95 -12.95 8.40 -5.87
CA ARG A 95 -13.14 7.11 -6.50
C ARG A 95 -12.72 5.95 -5.58
N ALA A 96 -11.54 6.03 -4.97
CA ALA A 96 -11.04 5.00 -4.06
C ALA A 96 -11.97 4.81 -2.84
N TYR A 97 -12.53 5.90 -2.34
CA TYR A 97 -13.49 5.87 -1.24
C TYR A 97 -14.81 5.23 -1.67
N ALA A 98 -15.35 5.62 -2.82
CA ALA A 98 -16.60 5.07 -3.35
C ALA A 98 -16.49 3.58 -3.73
N GLU A 99 -15.36 3.16 -4.32
CA GLU A 99 -15.08 1.78 -4.73
C GLU A 99 -14.42 0.96 -3.60
N GLY A 100 -14.29 1.52 -2.40
CA GLY A 100 -13.48 0.99 -1.30
C GLY A 100 -13.71 -0.50 -0.99
N PRO A 101 -14.96 -0.98 -0.81
CA PRO A 101 -15.23 -2.39 -0.54
C PRO A 101 -14.72 -3.33 -1.64
N ASP A 102 -14.86 -2.95 -2.91
CA ASP A 102 -14.44 -3.76 -4.06
C ASP A 102 -12.92 -3.78 -4.21
N LEU A 103 -12.27 -2.62 -4.02
CA LEU A 103 -10.80 -2.51 -3.99
C LEU A 103 -10.22 -3.38 -2.87
N SER A 104 -10.81 -3.26 -1.69
CA SER A 104 -10.44 -4.00 -0.49
C SER A 104 -10.56 -5.51 -0.69
N ALA A 105 -11.66 -5.98 -1.29
CA ALA A 105 -11.87 -7.38 -1.62
C ALA A 105 -10.84 -7.90 -2.65
N ARG A 106 -10.58 -7.13 -3.72
CA ARG A 106 -9.57 -7.46 -4.74
C ARG A 106 -8.18 -7.62 -4.13
N GLN A 107 -7.76 -6.63 -3.34
CA GLN A 107 -6.46 -6.62 -2.68
C GLN A 107 -6.28 -7.83 -1.76
N ARG A 108 -7.28 -8.14 -0.92
CA ARG A 108 -7.26 -9.34 -0.05
C ARG A 108 -7.19 -10.64 -0.84
N ALA A 109 -7.95 -10.75 -1.95
CA ALA A 109 -7.91 -11.92 -2.80
C ALA A 109 -6.51 -12.14 -3.40
N PHE A 110 -5.94 -11.08 -3.97
CA PHE A 110 -4.56 -11.11 -4.49
C PHE A 110 -3.55 -11.48 -3.40
N ALA A 111 -3.64 -10.86 -2.22
CA ALA A 111 -2.71 -11.13 -1.13
C ALA A 111 -2.81 -12.58 -0.61
N ALA A 112 -4.02 -13.15 -0.55
CA ALA A 112 -4.22 -14.55 -0.18
C ALA A 112 -3.54 -15.49 -1.17
N GLU A 113 -3.76 -15.28 -2.47
CA GLU A 113 -3.15 -16.08 -3.55
C GLU A 113 -1.62 -15.97 -3.53
N ALA A 114 -1.08 -14.74 -3.42
CA ALA A 114 0.36 -14.52 -3.38
C ALA A 114 1.01 -15.21 -2.17
N ASN A 115 0.37 -15.20 -1.00
CA ASN A 115 0.87 -15.88 0.20
C ASN A 115 0.85 -17.41 0.03
N GLU A 116 -0.18 -17.97 -0.58
CA GLU A 116 -0.25 -19.40 -0.88
C GLU A 116 0.87 -19.82 -1.83
N GLN A 117 1.07 -19.06 -2.91
CA GLN A 117 2.15 -19.31 -3.88
C GLN A 117 3.52 -19.26 -3.22
N VAL A 118 3.80 -18.26 -2.39
CA VAL A 118 5.09 -18.15 -1.67
C VAL A 118 5.32 -19.35 -0.74
N ASN A 119 4.28 -19.82 -0.05
CA ASN A 119 4.38 -21.00 0.81
C ASN A 119 4.69 -22.27 0.02
N ASP A 120 4.09 -22.43 -1.15
CA ASP A 120 4.35 -23.56 -2.04
C ASP A 120 5.77 -23.48 -2.63
N ASP A 121 6.20 -22.31 -3.08
CA ASP A 121 7.55 -22.06 -3.59
C ASP A 121 8.62 -22.40 -2.55
N TYR A 122 8.43 -21.95 -1.30
CA TYR A 122 9.33 -22.29 -0.20
C TYR A 122 9.35 -23.79 0.07
N ARG A 123 8.18 -24.43 0.12
CA ARG A 123 8.06 -25.87 0.36
C ARG A 123 8.87 -26.65 -0.68
N ASP A 124 8.75 -26.28 -1.95
CA ASP A 124 9.44 -26.95 -3.04
C ASP A 124 10.94 -26.65 -3.04
N ALA A 125 11.34 -25.40 -2.76
CA ALA A 125 12.75 -25.05 -2.58
C ALA A 125 13.40 -25.88 -1.45
N PHE A 126 12.74 -26.01 -0.29
CA PHE A 126 13.24 -26.82 0.82
C PHE A 126 13.34 -28.31 0.46
N ARG A 127 12.35 -28.87 -0.24
CA ARG A 127 12.41 -30.27 -0.71
C ARG A 127 13.61 -30.50 -1.63
N GLN A 128 13.85 -29.60 -2.57
CA GLN A 128 14.98 -29.70 -3.49
C GLN A 128 16.32 -29.57 -2.78
N LEU A 129 16.44 -28.67 -1.81
CA LEU A 129 17.64 -28.52 -0.99
C LEU A 129 17.89 -29.76 -0.14
N TRP A 130 16.86 -30.29 0.51
CA TRP A 130 16.97 -31.49 1.35
C TRP A 130 17.37 -32.73 0.53
N ALA A 131 16.79 -32.92 -0.66
CA ALA A 131 17.16 -34.03 -1.54
C ALA A 131 18.63 -34.00 -2.01
N LYS A 132 19.27 -32.83 -1.95
CA LYS A 132 20.68 -32.63 -2.33
C LYS A 132 21.63 -32.59 -1.14
N ALA A 133 21.11 -32.63 0.10
CA ALA A 133 21.95 -32.60 1.29
C ALA A 133 22.70 -33.94 1.43
N PRO A 134 24.04 -33.92 1.59
CA PRO A 134 24.79 -35.13 1.90
C PRO A 134 24.38 -35.63 3.29
N VAL A 135 23.92 -36.88 3.36
CA VAL A 135 23.63 -37.60 4.61
C VAL A 135 24.92 -37.90 5.36
#